data_AF-A0A0N4WV57-F1
#
_entry.id   AF-A0A0N4WV57-F1
#
_cell.length_a   1.000
_cell.length_b   1.000
_cell.length_c   1.000
_cell.angle_alpha   90.00
_cell.angle_beta   90.00
_cell.angle_gamma   90.00
#
_symmetry.space_group_name_H-M   'P 1'
#
loop_
_entity.id
_entity.type
_entity.pdbx_description
1 polymer ?
#
loop_
_entity_poly.entity_id
_entity_poly.type
_entity_poly.pdbx_seq_one_letter_code
_entity_poly.pdbx_strand_id
1 'polypeptide(L)'
;MSDEGVWTLIESDPGVFTEMLRGFGVEGVQVEELHSMSEEETAAYNPIYGLIFLFKWRPGEEPIGEPVDTNNVFFAQQVITNACATQAIINLLMNVNDPKVKLGSVLEEYRDFAKQIDPASRGLVLSNCEKIRQVHNSFARPTFYELDLNMPPSEDNYHFITFVPVGNKVRFNDGDIMFNLMAVVGNMMEKWTKRREEILEGKITFPSTDAMYDELAIVENKIDEEGHKLDTYRRENARRRHNYLPFIVEILRILAKEGRLVPMVEKVA
;
A
#
# COMPACT_ATOMS: atom_id res chain seq x y z
N MET A 1 -22.46 8.10 17.62
CA MET A 1 -21.38 7.84 18.60
C MET A 1 -20.10 8.07 17.85
N SER A 2 -19.20 8.92 18.33
CA SER A 2 -17.94 9.20 17.64
C SER A 2 -17.15 7.90 17.49
N ASP A 3 -16.63 7.66 16.29
CA ASP A 3 -15.84 6.49 15.89
C ASP A 3 -14.41 6.54 16.48
N GLU A 4 -14.30 7.10 17.69
CA GLU A 4 -13.06 7.43 18.38
C GLU A 4 -12.41 6.15 18.92
N GLY A 5 -11.70 5.44 18.05
CA GLY A 5 -10.82 4.32 18.41
C GLY A 5 -10.88 3.12 17.46
N VAL A 6 -11.85 3.08 16.54
CA VAL A 6 -12.01 1.94 15.62
C VAL A 6 -11.03 2.05 14.45
N TRP A 7 -10.46 0.91 14.06
CA TRP A 7 -9.64 0.75 12.86
C TRP A 7 -10.47 0.07 11.77
N THR A 8 -10.45 0.62 10.57
CA THR A 8 -11.24 0.17 9.42
C THR A 8 -10.49 -0.85 8.57
N LEU A 9 -11.19 -1.70 7.82
CA LEU A 9 -10.51 -2.54 6.83
C LEU A 9 -10.00 -1.69 5.66
N ILE A 10 -8.78 -2.00 5.21
CA ILE A 10 -8.12 -1.34 4.07
C ILE A 10 -8.00 -2.34 2.94
N GLU A 11 -8.36 -1.89 1.74
CA GLU A 11 -8.21 -2.64 0.50
C GLU A 11 -6.73 -2.86 0.17
N SER A 12 -6.38 -4.08 -0.25
CA SER A 12 -5.01 -4.42 -0.65
C SER A 12 -4.73 -3.97 -2.07
N ASP A 13 -4.50 -2.66 -2.23
CA ASP A 13 -4.25 -2.00 -3.49
C ASP A 13 -2.94 -1.18 -3.40
N PRO A 14 -2.00 -1.31 -4.36
CA PRO A 14 -0.72 -0.61 -4.31
C PRO A 14 -0.89 0.92 -4.35
N GLY A 15 -1.93 1.43 -5.01
CA GLY A 15 -2.26 2.84 -5.01
C GLY A 15 -2.74 3.34 -3.66
N VAL A 16 -3.59 2.58 -2.97
CA VAL A 16 -4.01 2.86 -1.59
C VAL A 16 -2.80 2.89 -0.65
N PHE A 17 -1.91 1.90 -0.73
CA PHE A 17 -0.71 1.84 0.11
C PHE A 17 0.25 2.99 -0.19
N THR A 18 0.45 3.33 -1.47
CA THR A 18 1.29 4.47 -1.90
C THR A 18 0.75 5.79 -1.38
N GLU A 19 -0.56 6.03 -1.48
CA GLU A 19 -1.17 7.25 -0.95
C GLU A 19 -1.18 7.26 0.59
N MET A 20 -1.30 6.11 1.24
CA MET A 20 -1.22 6.00 2.70
C MET A 20 0.19 6.32 3.23
N LEU A 21 1.25 5.87 2.54
CA LEU A 21 2.63 6.28 2.83
C LEU A 21 2.78 7.81 2.77
N ARG A 22 2.26 8.44 1.70
CA ARG A 22 2.24 9.90 1.56
C ARG A 22 1.44 10.57 2.68
N GLY A 23 0.31 9.98 3.07
CA GLY A 23 -0.52 10.45 4.18
C GLY A 23 0.19 10.43 5.54
N PHE A 24 1.09 9.45 5.76
CA PHE A 24 1.97 9.43 6.94
C PHE A 24 3.12 10.46 6.88
N GLY A 25 3.31 11.11 5.73
CA GLY A 25 4.42 12.04 5.47
C GLY A 25 5.71 11.35 5.03
N VAL A 26 5.62 10.10 4.57
CA VAL A 26 6.78 9.35 4.09
C VAL A 26 7.15 9.82 2.67
N GLU A 27 8.44 10.06 2.45
CA GLU A 27 9.00 10.42 1.14
C GLU A 27 10.02 9.38 0.66
N GLY A 28 10.23 9.35 -0.67
CA GLY A 28 11.27 8.53 -1.30
C GLY A 28 10.85 7.09 -1.62
N VAL A 29 9.64 6.68 -1.26
CA VAL A 29 9.11 5.33 -1.51
C VAL A 29 7.71 5.33 -2.13
N GLN A 30 7.36 4.23 -2.78
CA GLN A 30 6.02 3.88 -3.23
C GLN A 30 5.79 2.37 -3.11
N VAL A 31 4.57 1.92 -3.37
CA VAL A 31 4.22 0.50 -3.37
C VAL A 31 3.85 0.05 -4.78
N GLU A 32 4.45 -1.04 -5.21
CA GLU A 32 4.18 -1.70 -6.48
C GLU A 32 3.68 -3.13 -6.24
N GLU A 33 2.79 -3.60 -7.09
CA GLU A 33 2.42 -5.01 -7.12
C GLU A 33 3.44 -5.78 -7.97
N LEU A 34 3.90 -6.91 -7.45
CA LEU A 34 4.77 -7.84 -8.16
C LEU A 34 3.93 -9.02 -8.66
N HIS A 35 4.10 -9.35 -9.94
CA HIS A 35 3.45 -10.50 -10.56
C HIS A 35 4.34 -11.74 -10.52
N SER A 36 5.66 -11.55 -10.44
CA SER A 36 6.65 -12.61 -10.32
C SER A 36 7.85 -12.19 -9.48
N MET A 37 8.61 -13.18 -9.00
CA MET A 37 9.91 -12.98 -8.34
C MET A 37 11.07 -13.14 -9.34
N SER A 38 10.82 -12.92 -10.63
CA SER A 38 11.88 -12.99 -11.64
C SER A 38 12.92 -11.88 -11.42
N GLU A 39 14.17 -12.18 -11.78
CA GLU A 39 15.25 -11.19 -11.68
C GLU A 39 14.98 -9.96 -12.56
N GLU A 40 14.34 -10.16 -13.72
CA GLU A 40 13.97 -9.08 -14.64
C GLU A 40 12.96 -8.10 -14.00
N GLU A 41 11.87 -8.62 -13.42
CA GLU A 41 10.85 -7.78 -12.78
C GLU A 41 11.39 -7.10 -11.51
N THR A 42 12.07 -7.86 -10.64
CA THR A 42 12.62 -7.30 -9.40
C THR A 42 13.73 -6.27 -9.66
N ALA A 43 14.55 -6.44 -10.70
CA ALA A 43 15.54 -5.45 -11.10
C ALA A 43 14.91 -4.14 -11.58
N ALA A 44 13.75 -4.21 -12.25
CA ALA A 44 13.03 -3.02 -12.69
C ALA A 44 12.62 -2.10 -11.51
N TYR A 45 12.37 -2.69 -10.33
CA TYR A 45 11.92 -1.99 -9.13
C TYR A 45 13.02 -1.65 -8.12
N ASN A 46 14.30 -1.88 -8.44
CA ASN A 46 15.37 -1.57 -7.51
C ASN A 46 15.49 -0.05 -7.20
N PRO A 47 15.74 0.33 -5.93
CA PRO A 47 15.85 -0.55 -4.75
C PRO A 47 14.49 -1.02 -4.21
N ILE A 48 14.39 -2.31 -3.86
CA ILE A 48 13.26 -2.88 -3.10
C ILE A 48 13.61 -2.85 -1.61
N TYR A 49 12.82 -2.11 -0.82
CA TYR A 49 13.02 -1.95 0.62
C TYR A 49 12.38 -3.06 1.46
N GLY A 50 11.36 -3.72 0.92
CA GLY A 50 10.75 -4.88 1.55
C GLY A 50 9.49 -5.32 0.79
N LEU A 51 8.96 -6.47 1.20
CA LEU A 51 7.79 -7.08 0.59
C LEU A 51 6.66 -7.13 1.61
N ILE A 52 5.44 -6.87 1.13
CA ILE A 52 4.21 -7.00 1.89
C ILE A 52 3.39 -8.10 1.24
N PHE A 53 3.03 -9.08 2.05
CA PHE A 53 2.33 -10.28 1.63
C PHE A 53 0.95 -10.31 2.27
N LEU A 54 -0.09 -10.45 1.45
CA LEU A 54 -1.44 -10.67 1.94
C LEU A 54 -1.84 -12.12 1.72
N PHE A 55 -2.31 -12.77 2.77
CA PHE A 55 -2.86 -14.12 2.69
C PHE A 55 -4.08 -14.27 3.59
N LYS A 56 -4.92 -15.25 3.23
CA LYS A 56 -6.06 -15.64 4.06
C LYS A 56 -5.53 -16.44 5.24
N TRP A 57 -5.69 -15.92 6.45
CA TRP A 57 -5.23 -16.59 7.65
C TRP A 57 -6.02 -17.89 7.88
N ARG A 58 -5.31 -18.97 8.24
CA ARG A 58 -5.93 -20.24 8.61
C ARG A 58 -5.47 -20.67 10.01
N PRO A 59 -6.39 -21.08 10.90
CA PRO A 59 -6.02 -21.58 12.21
C PRO A 59 -5.19 -22.86 12.07
N GLY A 60 -4.06 -22.93 12.78
CA GLY A 60 -3.19 -24.11 12.82
C GLY A 60 -2.02 -24.10 11.84
N GLU A 61 -1.81 -23.01 11.08
CA GLU A 61 -0.56 -22.82 10.33
C GLU A 61 0.60 -22.54 11.29
N GLU A 62 1.67 -23.34 11.19
CA GLU A 62 2.89 -23.11 11.96
C GLU A 62 3.64 -21.87 11.44
N PRO A 63 4.36 -21.15 12.31
CA PRO A 63 5.22 -20.05 11.88
C PRO A 63 6.20 -20.51 10.81
N ILE A 64 6.25 -19.81 9.69
CA ILE A 64 7.21 -20.10 8.63
C ILE A 64 8.57 -19.50 9.02
N GLY A 65 9.56 -20.36 9.23
CA GLY A 65 10.95 -19.96 9.49
C GLY A 65 11.37 -20.06 10.95
N GLU A 66 12.66 -19.81 11.20
CA GLU A 66 13.23 -19.81 12.54
C GLU A 66 13.10 -18.42 13.17
N PRO A 67 12.83 -18.31 14.49
CA PRO A 67 12.86 -17.05 15.20
C PRO A 67 14.23 -16.38 15.04
N VAL A 68 14.26 -15.19 14.45
CA VAL A 68 15.48 -14.40 14.28
C VAL A 68 15.72 -13.56 15.53
N ASP A 69 16.99 -13.31 15.87
CA ASP A 69 17.34 -12.37 16.93
C ASP A 69 16.73 -10.97 16.63
N THR A 70 15.93 -10.47 17.57
CA THR A 70 15.18 -9.21 17.45
C THR A 70 15.96 -8.00 17.96
N ASN A 71 17.15 -8.19 18.53
CA ASN A 71 17.92 -7.12 19.18
C ASN A 71 18.18 -5.89 18.30
N ASN A 72 18.24 -6.07 16.97
CA ASN A 72 18.47 -5.01 15.99
C ASN A 72 17.31 -4.79 15.00
N VAL A 73 16.14 -5.36 15.29
CA VAL A 73 14.97 -5.27 14.41
C VAL A 73 13.84 -4.55 15.13
N PHE A 74 13.30 -3.53 14.46
CA PHE A 74 12.04 -2.94 14.90
C PHE A 74 10.90 -3.88 14.50
N PHE A 75 10.15 -4.35 15.48
CA PHE A 75 8.94 -5.13 15.26
C PHE A 75 7.89 -4.71 16.28
N ALA A 76 6.74 -4.27 15.79
CA ALA A 76 5.52 -4.06 16.55
C ALA A 76 4.58 -5.25 16.31
N GLN A 77 4.14 -5.88 17.41
CA GLN A 77 3.19 -6.99 17.39
C GLN A 77 1.77 -6.49 17.20
N GLN A 78 0.94 -7.24 16.48
CA GLN A 78 -0.44 -6.83 16.24
C GLN A 78 -1.28 -7.05 17.49
N VAL A 79 -1.91 -5.98 17.97
CA VAL A 79 -2.74 -5.97 19.18
C VAL A 79 -4.21 -5.63 18.89
N ILE A 80 -4.50 -5.16 17.67
CA ILE A 80 -5.83 -4.73 17.22
C ILE A 80 -6.20 -5.36 15.88
N THR A 81 -7.49 -5.50 15.64
CA THR A 81 -8.02 -5.94 14.34
C THR A 81 -7.93 -4.82 13.31
N ASN A 82 -7.95 -5.17 12.02
CA ASN A 82 -8.00 -4.27 10.87
C ASN A 82 -6.81 -3.31 10.66
N ALA A 83 -5.86 -3.21 11.59
CA ALA A 83 -4.66 -2.36 11.44
C ALA A 83 -3.49 -3.03 10.69
N CYS A 84 -3.68 -4.26 10.22
CA CYS A 84 -2.63 -5.10 9.65
C CYS A 84 -1.89 -4.43 8.47
N ALA A 85 -2.60 -3.73 7.57
CA ALA A 85 -1.99 -2.98 6.47
C ALA A 85 -0.99 -1.90 6.96
N THR A 86 -1.42 -1.05 7.90
CA THR A 86 -0.56 0.01 8.45
C THR A 86 0.59 -0.56 9.26
N GLN A 87 0.34 -1.60 10.05
CA GLN A 87 1.37 -2.22 10.86
C GLN A 87 2.44 -2.90 9.99
N ALA A 88 2.04 -3.53 8.88
CA ALA A 88 2.96 -4.09 7.91
C ALA A 88 3.91 -3.01 7.33
N ILE A 89 3.34 -1.90 6.86
CA ILE A 89 4.12 -0.76 6.36
C ILE A 89 5.07 -0.21 7.44
N ILE A 90 4.59 -0.03 8.67
CA ILE A 90 5.40 0.53 9.75
C ILE A 90 6.54 -0.41 10.11
N ASN A 91 6.26 -1.71 10.29
CA ASN A 91 7.30 -2.69 10.55
C ASN A 91 8.36 -2.72 9.44
N LEU A 92 7.96 -2.49 8.17
CA LEU A 92 8.90 -2.35 7.07
C LEU A 92 9.77 -1.11 7.23
N LEU A 93 9.14 0.07 7.28
CA LEU A 93 9.80 1.36 7.23
C LEU A 93 10.74 1.61 8.41
N MET A 94 10.39 1.10 9.60
CA MET A 94 11.21 1.27 10.81
C MET A 94 12.57 0.57 10.73
N ASN A 95 12.74 -0.34 9.77
CA ASN A 95 13.97 -1.07 9.51
C ASN A 95 14.69 -0.61 8.23
N VAL A 96 14.15 0.37 7.50
CA VAL A 96 14.81 0.94 6.32
C VAL A 96 15.87 1.94 6.77
N ASN A 97 17.10 1.73 6.29
CA ASN A 97 18.25 2.62 6.55
C ASN A 97 18.83 3.13 5.22
N ASP A 98 18.04 3.91 4.48
CA ASP A 98 18.44 4.58 3.26
C ASP A 98 18.18 6.09 3.41
N PRO A 99 19.21 6.96 3.24
CA PRO A 99 19.05 8.41 3.34
C PRO A 99 18.02 9.03 2.40
N LYS A 100 17.64 8.32 1.32
CA LYS A 100 16.59 8.77 0.39
C LYS A 100 15.19 8.59 0.96
N VAL A 101 15.01 7.71 1.94
CA VAL A 101 13.72 7.42 2.55
C VAL A 101 13.56 8.27 3.80
N LYS A 102 12.57 9.17 3.79
CA LYS A 102 12.25 10.00 4.96
C LYS A 102 10.95 9.50 5.56
N LEU A 103 10.94 9.20 6.85
CA LEU A 103 9.76 8.67 7.54
C LEU A 103 8.67 9.73 7.78
N GLY A 104 9.05 11.01 7.82
CA GLY A 104 8.15 12.09 8.19
C GLY A 104 7.92 12.16 9.69
N SER A 105 7.45 13.32 10.18
CA SER A 105 7.34 13.61 11.60
C SER A 105 6.45 12.63 12.37
N VAL A 106 5.35 12.17 11.76
CA VAL A 106 4.40 11.26 12.42
C VAL A 106 5.06 9.93 12.78
N LEU A 107 5.79 9.34 11.83
CA LEU A 107 6.45 8.05 12.04
C LEU A 107 7.76 8.20 12.81
N GLU A 108 8.48 9.32 12.67
CA GLU A 108 9.67 9.60 13.48
C GLU A 108 9.32 9.75 14.97
N GLU A 109 8.26 10.50 15.29
CA GLU A 109 7.74 10.64 16.66
C GLU A 109 7.39 9.26 17.25
N TYR A 110 6.65 8.44 16.49
CA TYR A 110 6.30 7.08 16.91
C TYR A 110 7.56 6.22 17.13
N ARG A 111 8.50 6.24 16.18
CA ARG A 111 9.76 5.47 16.27
C ARG A 111 10.55 5.85 17.52
N ASP A 112 10.71 7.14 17.78
CA ASP A 112 11.53 7.62 18.89
C ASP A 112 10.94 7.23 20.24
N PHE A 113 9.62 7.19 20.34
CA PHE A 113 8.92 6.68 21.52
C PHE A 113 9.00 5.15 21.64
N ALA A 114 8.82 4.43 20.54
CA ALA A 114 8.61 2.98 20.52
C ALA A 114 9.91 2.15 20.37
N LYS A 115 11.04 2.76 19.99
CA LYS A 115 12.27 2.00 19.67
C LYS A 115 12.85 1.20 20.85
N GLN A 116 12.66 1.65 22.09
CA GLN A 116 13.26 1.01 23.28
C GLN A 116 12.29 0.11 24.08
N ILE A 117 11.04 -0.06 23.64
CA ILE A 117 10.05 -0.89 24.33
C ILE A 117 9.84 -2.21 23.60
N ASP A 118 9.23 -3.19 24.29
CA ASP A 118 9.00 -4.53 23.75
C ASP A 118 7.96 -4.52 22.60
N PRO A 119 7.97 -5.53 21.70
CA PRO A 119 7.07 -5.60 20.56
C PRO A 119 5.58 -5.48 20.86
N ALA A 120 5.10 -6.02 22.00
CA ALA A 120 3.70 -5.93 22.37
C ALA A 120 3.34 -4.49 22.77
N SER A 121 4.21 -3.85 23.55
CA SER A 121 4.06 -2.42 23.89
C SER A 121 4.14 -1.53 22.66
N ARG A 122 5.02 -1.81 21.69
CA ARG A 122 5.08 -1.08 20.40
C ARG A 122 3.75 -1.14 19.65
N GLY A 123 3.12 -2.32 19.63
CA GLY A 123 1.79 -2.53 19.07
C GLY A 123 0.71 -1.71 19.78
N LEU A 124 0.74 -1.69 21.11
CA LEU A 124 -0.22 -0.93 21.93
C LEU A 124 -0.06 0.60 21.73
N VAL A 125 1.17 1.09 21.60
CA VAL A 125 1.41 2.51 21.29
C VAL A 125 0.87 2.83 19.89
N LEU A 126 1.11 1.94 18.93
CA LEU A 126 0.63 2.10 17.56
C LEU A 126 -0.90 2.17 17.52
N SER A 127 -1.60 1.25 18.21
CA SER A 127 -3.06 1.20 18.21
C SER A 127 -3.71 2.46 18.79
N ASN A 128 -3.01 3.13 19.72
CA ASN A 128 -3.45 4.36 20.37
C ASN A 128 -2.95 5.64 19.68
N CYS A 129 -2.17 5.53 18.60
CA CYS A 129 -1.68 6.69 17.88
C CYS A 129 -2.78 7.27 16.99
N GLU A 130 -3.41 8.35 17.45
CA GLU A 130 -4.52 8.98 16.73
C GLU A 130 -4.12 9.49 15.34
N LYS A 131 -2.94 10.12 15.20
CA LYS A 131 -2.45 10.61 13.90
C LYS A 131 -2.38 9.49 12.86
N ILE A 132 -1.80 8.34 13.24
CA ILE A 132 -1.66 7.18 12.35
C ILE A 132 -3.04 6.60 12.04
N ARG A 133 -3.89 6.42 13.05
CA ARG A 133 -5.25 5.89 12.87
C ARG A 133 -6.11 6.78 11.96
N GLN A 134 -6.02 8.11 12.09
CA GLN A 134 -6.74 9.05 11.24
C GLN A 134 -6.30 8.92 9.77
N VAL A 135 -5.00 8.82 9.51
CA VAL A 135 -4.49 8.58 8.15
C VAL A 135 -5.01 7.25 7.62
N HIS A 136 -4.86 6.16 8.37
CA HIS A 136 -5.36 4.83 8.01
C HIS A 136 -6.85 4.88 7.65
N ASN A 137 -7.71 5.35 8.56
CA ASN A 137 -9.15 5.39 8.36
C ASN A 137 -9.57 6.32 7.20
N SER A 138 -8.72 7.27 6.79
CA SER A 138 -9.03 8.14 5.65
C SER A 138 -9.05 7.41 4.30
N PHE A 139 -8.49 6.19 4.24
CA PHE A 139 -8.51 5.29 3.08
C PHE A 139 -9.57 4.19 3.19
N ALA A 140 -10.39 4.20 4.25
CA ALA A 140 -11.52 3.29 4.39
C ALA A 140 -12.58 3.56 3.33
N ARG A 141 -13.30 2.50 2.93
CA ARG A 141 -14.51 2.66 2.12
C ARG A 141 -15.61 3.29 2.98
N PRO A 142 -16.39 4.26 2.46
CA PRO A 142 -17.57 4.77 3.14
C PRO A 142 -18.52 3.61 3.47
N THR A 143 -18.80 3.41 4.75
CA THR A 143 -19.75 2.40 5.18
C THR A 143 -21.16 2.99 5.09
N PHE A 144 -22.00 2.44 4.23
CA PHE A 144 -23.39 2.90 4.04
C PHE A 144 -24.30 2.32 5.13
N TYR A 145 -24.21 2.85 6.35
CA TYR A 145 -25.00 2.37 7.49
C TYR A 145 -26.52 2.59 7.36
N GLU A 146 -26.99 3.44 6.45
CA GLU A 146 -28.43 3.77 6.32
C GLU A 146 -29.23 2.82 5.43
N LEU A 147 -28.57 1.92 4.69
CA LEU A 147 -29.22 0.90 3.89
C LEU A 147 -28.99 -0.43 4.59
N ASP A 148 -29.98 -0.88 5.35
CA ASP A 148 -30.06 -2.18 6.06
C ASP A 148 -30.12 -3.36 5.05
N LEU A 149 -29.20 -3.36 4.09
CA LEU A 149 -28.99 -4.42 3.13
C LEU A 149 -28.24 -5.52 3.86
N ASN A 150 -28.89 -6.68 4.01
CA ASN A 150 -28.33 -7.91 4.57
C ASN A 150 -26.81 -7.99 4.31
N MET A 151 -26.03 -7.66 5.34
CA MET A 151 -24.58 -7.69 5.25
C MET A 151 -24.17 -9.09 4.78
N PRO A 152 -23.29 -9.21 3.77
CA PRO A 152 -22.77 -10.51 3.41
C PRO A 152 -22.13 -11.16 4.66
N PRO A 153 -22.23 -12.49 4.80
CA PRO A 153 -21.69 -13.19 5.95
C PRO A 153 -20.18 -12.91 6.05
N SER A 154 -19.69 -12.78 7.29
CA SER A 154 -18.30 -12.58 7.71
C SER A 154 -17.29 -12.53 6.55
N GLU A 155 -16.79 -11.33 6.24
CA GLU A 155 -15.63 -11.20 5.34
C GLU A 155 -14.49 -12.09 5.85
N ASP A 156 -13.80 -12.75 4.92
CA ASP A 156 -12.68 -13.62 5.21
C ASP A 156 -11.58 -12.84 5.96
N ASN A 157 -11.02 -13.43 7.03
CA ASN A 157 -9.94 -12.81 7.80
C ASN A 157 -8.61 -12.88 7.04
N TYR A 158 -8.27 -11.82 6.32
CA TYR A 158 -6.97 -11.66 5.68
C TYR A 158 -5.95 -11.01 6.63
N HIS A 159 -4.69 -11.46 6.56
CA HIS A 159 -3.59 -10.94 7.37
C HIS A 159 -2.42 -10.52 6.49
N PHE A 160 -1.76 -9.42 6.86
CA PHE A 160 -0.56 -8.94 6.19
C PHE A 160 0.69 -9.40 6.96
N ILE A 161 1.64 -9.98 6.24
CA ILE A 161 3.01 -10.22 6.72
C ILE A 161 3.96 -9.30 5.97
N THR A 162 4.99 -8.85 6.67
CA THR A 162 6.05 -8.01 6.10
C THR A 162 7.36 -8.74 6.14
N PHE A 163 8.02 -8.80 4.99
CA PHE A 163 9.39 -9.27 4.87
C PHE A 163 10.29 -8.06 4.66
N VAL A 164 11.19 -7.85 5.61
CA VAL A 164 12.24 -6.84 5.50
C VAL A 164 13.57 -7.56 5.29
N PRO A 165 14.37 -7.17 4.28
CA PRO A 165 15.72 -7.68 4.15
C PRO A 165 16.59 -7.15 5.31
N VAL A 166 16.67 -7.92 6.40
CA VAL A 166 17.61 -7.67 7.50
C VAL A 166 18.85 -8.53 7.27
N GLY A 167 19.83 -7.98 6.56
CA GLY A 167 20.96 -8.76 6.03
C GLY A 167 20.56 -9.53 4.77
N ASN A 168 21.55 -9.89 3.94
CA ASN A 168 21.41 -10.36 2.54
C ASN A 168 20.65 -11.69 2.30
N LYS A 169 19.59 -12.04 3.04
CA LYS A 169 18.81 -13.25 2.76
C LYS A 169 17.31 -13.05 3.02
N VAL A 170 16.54 -13.12 1.94
CA VAL A 170 15.14 -13.55 1.97
C VAL A 170 15.06 -14.77 1.04
N ARG A 171 14.49 -15.89 1.51
CA ARG A 171 14.29 -17.12 0.71
C ARG A 171 12.81 -17.47 0.71
N PHE A 172 12.28 -17.81 -0.46
CA PHE A 172 10.94 -18.38 -0.63
C PHE A 172 11.08 -19.82 -1.16
N ASN A 173 10.30 -20.74 -0.61
CA ASN A 173 10.11 -22.09 -1.16
C ASN A 173 8.77 -22.12 -1.88
N ASP A 174 8.79 -22.52 -3.15
CA ASP A 174 7.64 -22.66 -4.04
C ASP A 174 6.54 -23.54 -3.44
N GLY A 175 5.32 -23.03 -3.50
CA GLY A 175 4.08 -23.76 -3.27
C GLY A 175 2.90 -22.93 -3.75
N ASP A 176 2.03 -23.54 -4.56
CA ASP A 176 0.86 -22.96 -5.24
C ASP A 176 -0.09 -22.21 -4.30
N ILE A 177 0.19 -20.94 -4.02
CA ILE A 177 -0.69 -20.03 -3.30
C ILE A 177 -0.84 -18.79 -4.17
N MET A 178 -2.08 -18.46 -4.57
CA MET A 178 -2.38 -17.18 -5.21
C MET A 178 -2.43 -16.11 -4.11
N PHE A 179 -1.35 -15.33 -3.99
CA PHE A 179 -1.25 -14.19 -3.08
C PHE A 179 -0.98 -12.91 -3.87
N ASN A 180 -1.44 -11.77 -3.34
CA ASN A 180 -0.99 -10.47 -3.84
C ASN A 180 0.33 -10.16 -3.15
N LEU A 181 1.39 -10.03 -3.95
CA LEU A 181 2.71 -9.66 -3.48
C LEU A 181 2.93 -8.18 -3.81
N MET A 182 3.16 -7.37 -2.78
CA MET A 182 3.50 -5.97 -2.95
C MET A 182 4.95 -5.73 -2.53
N ALA A 183 5.62 -4.81 -3.20
CA ALA A 183 6.95 -4.35 -2.87
C ALA A 183 6.92 -2.87 -2.51
N VAL A 184 7.56 -2.51 -1.38
CA VAL A 184 7.89 -1.12 -1.10
C VAL A 184 9.19 -0.82 -1.81
N VAL A 185 9.15 0.10 -2.76
CA VAL A 185 10.23 0.39 -3.70
C VAL A 185 10.60 1.87 -3.62
N GLY A 186 11.78 2.23 -4.14
CA GLY A 186 12.14 3.63 -4.33
C GLY A 186 11.17 4.36 -5.24
N ASN A 187 11.09 5.69 -5.10
CA ASN A 187 10.25 6.52 -5.96
C ASN A 187 10.66 6.36 -7.45
N MET A 188 9.77 5.76 -8.24
CA MET A 188 10.02 5.41 -9.63
C MET A 188 10.06 6.65 -10.53
N MET A 189 9.23 7.65 -10.22
CA MET A 189 9.28 8.94 -10.92
C MET A 189 10.63 9.62 -10.72
N GLU A 190 11.15 9.65 -9.48
CA GLU A 190 12.47 10.19 -9.17
C GLU A 190 13.59 9.38 -9.85
N LYS A 191 13.47 8.04 -9.89
CA LYS A 191 14.41 7.16 -10.59
C LYS A 191 14.53 7.52 -12.07
N TRP A 192 13.42 7.63 -12.79
CA TRP A 192 13.43 7.87 -14.23
C TRP A 192 13.79 9.32 -14.59
N THR A 193 13.28 10.30 -13.82
CA THR A 193 13.65 11.71 -14.02
C THR A 193 15.13 11.94 -13.79
N LYS A 194 15.72 11.36 -12.75
CA LYS A 194 17.16 11.40 -12.52
C LYS A 194 17.95 10.72 -13.64
N ARG A 195 17.49 9.57 -14.13
CA ARG A 195 18.13 8.88 -15.27
C ARG A 195 18.13 9.77 -16.51
N ARG A 196 17.02 10.46 -16.81
CA ARG A 196 16.96 11.43 -17.91
C ARG A 196 17.99 12.55 -17.74
N GLU A 197 18.07 13.14 -16.55
CA GLU A 197 19.04 14.22 -16.26
C GLU A 197 20.48 13.74 -16.45
N GLU A 198 20.82 12.55 -15.97
CA GLU A 198 22.16 11.96 -16.14
C GLU A 198 22.53 11.76 -17.62
N ILE A 199 21.55 11.42 -18.47
CA ILE A 199 21.77 11.28 -19.92
C ILE A 199 22.00 12.65 -20.55
N LEU A 200 21.13 13.62 -20.26
CA LEU A 200 21.20 14.97 -20.83
C LEU A 200 22.47 15.75 -20.39
N GLU A 201 22.95 15.50 -19.17
CA GLU A 201 24.19 16.08 -18.64
C GLU A 201 25.45 15.34 -19.10
N GLY A 202 25.32 14.24 -19.86
CA GLY A 202 26.45 13.45 -20.35
C GLY A 202 27.18 12.66 -19.26
N LYS A 203 26.52 12.36 -18.12
CA LYS A 203 27.08 11.52 -17.05
C LYS A 203 27.11 10.05 -17.43
N ILE A 204 26.35 9.65 -18.45
CA ILE A 204 26.28 8.28 -18.97
C ILE A 204 26.89 8.25 -20.36
N THR A 205 27.79 7.29 -20.60
CA THR A 205 28.42 7.09 -21.91
C THR A 205 27.59 6.10 -22.73
N PHE A 206 27.30 6.47 -23.97
CA PHE A 206 26.58 5.63 -24.94
C PHE A 206 27.49 5.23 -26.10
N PRO A 207 27.27 4.05 -26.72
CA PRO A 207 28.06 3.61 -27.88
C PRO A 207 27.93 4.52 -29.11
N SER A 208 26.78 5.19 -29.26
CA SER A 208 26.49 6.13 -30.33
C SER A 208 25.46 7.17 -29.89
N THR A 209 25.33 8.25 -30.66
CA THR A 209 24.28 9.26 -30.44
C THR A 209 22.88 8.66 -30.64
N ASP A 210 22.70 7.76 -31.61
CA ASP A 210 21.41 7.10 -31.84
C ASP A 210 21.00 6.25 -30.63
N ALA A 211 21.93 5.48 -30.06
CA ALA A 211 21.67 4.68 -28.85
C ALA A 211 21.29 5.55 -27.63
N MET A 212 21.84 6.77 -27.55
CA MET A 212 21.46 7.73 -26.52
C MET A 212 20.01 8.24 -26.71
N TYR A 213 19.60 8.51 -27.95
CA TYR A 213 18.23 8.94 -28.24
C TYR A 213 17.21 7.82 -28.02
N ASP A 214 17.56 6.57 -28.37
CA ASP A 214 16.72 5.41 -28.10
C ASP A 214 16.50 5.22 -26.59
N GLU A 215 17.57 5.32 -25.79
CA GLU A 215 17.46 5.27 -24.31
C GLU A 215 16.60 6.42 -23.77
N LEU A 216 16.80 7.65 -24.26
CA LEU A 216 15.99 8.80 -23.84
C LEU A 216 14.50 8.58 -24.13
N ALA A 217 14.16 8.04 -25.30
CA ALA A 217 12.78 7.73 -25.65
C ALA A 217 12.16 6.68 -24.69
N ILE A 218 12.93 5.66 -24.30
CA ILE A 218 12.50 4.67 -23.31
C ILE A 218 12.26 5.35 -21.95
N VAL A 219 13.18 6.19 -21.50
CA VAL A 219 13.09 6.88 -20.21
C VAL A 219 11.90 7.85 -20.16
N GLU A 220 11.65 8.63 -21.23
CA GLU A 220 10.48 9.52 -21.29
C GLU A 220 9.17 8.73 -21.27
N ASN A 221 9.07 7.63 -22.03
CA ASN A 221 7.90 6.75 -21.95
C ASN A 221 7.68 6.22 -20.53
N LYS A 222 8.74 5.86 -19.80
CA LYS A 222 8.65 5.41 -18.41
C LYS A 222 8.19 6.51 -17.45
N ILE A 223 8.60 7.76 -17.68
CA ILE A 223 8.13 8.92 -16.92
C ILE A 223 6.63 9.14 -17.16
N ASP A 224 6.19 9.07 -18.42
CA ASP A 224 4.79 9.25 -18.79
C ASP A 224 3.91 8.14 -18.21
N GLU A 225 4.33 6.88 -18.34
CA GLU A 225 3.67 5.70 -17.74
C GLU A 225 3.49 5.87 -16.22
N GLU A 226 4.57 6.25 -15.53
CA GLU A 226 4.56 6.46 -14.08
C GLU A 226 3.64 7.63 -13.68
N GLY A 227 3.67 8.73 -14.45
CA GLY A 227 2.79 9.88 -14.24
C GLY A 227 1.31 9.49 -14.37
N HIS A 228 0.96 8.79 -15.45
CA HIS A 228 -0.40 8.29 -15.68
C HIS A 228 -0.87 7.32 -14.59
N LYS A 229 0.02 6.44 -14.11
CA LYS A 229 -0.26 5.52 -13.00
C LYS A 229 -0.58 6.28 -11.71
N LEU A 230 0.27 7.23 -11.31
CA LEU A 230 0.07 8.02 -10.09
C LEU A 230 -1.22 8.86 -10.15
N ASP A 231 -1.55 9.43 -11.31
CA ASP A 231 -2.81 10.15 -11.48
C ASP A 231 -4.02 9.23 -11.44
N THR A 232 -3.88 7.99 -11.93
CA THR A 232 -4.92 6.97 -11.79
C THR A 232 -5.14 6.62 -10.32
N TYR A 233 -4.08 6.37 -9.55
CA TYR A 233 -4.18 6.11 -8.10
C TYR A 233 -4.89 7.24 -7.35
N ARG A 234 -4.54 8.50 -7.64
CA ARG A 234 -5.21 9.67 -7.04
C ARG A 234 -6.70 9.72 -7.37
N ARG A 235 -7.07 9.50 -8.64
CA ARG A 235 -8.47 9.49 -9.08
C ARG A 235 -9.26 8.35 -8.44
N GLU A 236 -8.69 7.14 -8.42
CA GLU A 236 -9.35 5.99 -7.79
C GLU A 236 -9.50 6.19 -6.28
N ASN A 237 -8.50 6.75 -5.59
CA ASN A 237 -8.62 7.10 -4.18
C ASN A 237 -9.74 8.15 -3.93
N ALA A 238 -9.83 9.17 -4.78
CA ALA A 238 -10.90 10.16 -4.71
C ALA A 238 -12.30 9.52 -4.92
N ARG A 239 -12.42 8.57 -5.84
CA ARG A 239 -13.65 7.78 -6.04
C ARG A 239 -13.97 6.92 -4.83
N ARG A 240 -13.00 6.17 -4.30
CA ARG A 240 -13.17 5.30 -3.13
C ARG A 240 -13.71 6.06 -1.92
N ARG A 241 -13.26 7.30 -1.72
CA ARG A 241 -13.67 8.15 -0.58
C ARG A 241 -14.99 8.90 -0.82
N HIS A 242 -15.54 8.88 -2.03
CA HIS A 242 -16.72 9.65 -2.37
C HIS A 242 -18.00 8.97 -1.86
N ASN A 243 -18.87 9.75 -1.21
CA ASN A 243 -20.20 9.27 -0.82
C ASN A 243 -21.16 9.32 -2.01
N TYR A 244 -21.37 8.16 -2.66
CA TYR A 244 -22.28 8.04 -3.81
C TYR A 244 -23.77 7.97 -3.44
N LEU A 245 -24.15 7.88 -2.16
CA LEU A 245 -25.55 7.71 -1.77
C LEU A 245 -26.46 8.84 -2.26
N PRO A 246 -26.11 10.14 -2.12
CA PRO A 246 -26.94 11.23 -2.65
C PRO A 246 -27.13 11.12 -4.17
N PHE A 247 -26.08 10.73 -4.89
CA PHE A 247 -26.13 10.54 -6.35
C PHE A 247 -27.05 9.38 -6.74
N ILE A 248 -26.93 8.23 -6.06
CA ILE A 248 -27.77 7.05 -6.29
C ILE A 248 -29.24 7.38 -6.02
N VAL A 249 -29.54 8.03 -4.90
CA VAL A 249 -30.91 8.43 -4.53
C VAL A 249 -31.51 9.36 -5.59
N GLU A 250 -30.73 10.31 -6.13
CA GLU A 250 -31.22 11.22 -7.17
C GLU A 250 -31.47 10.50 -8.50
N ILE A 251 -30.58 9.58 -8.91
CA ILE A 251 -30.82 8.75 -10.10
C ILE A 251 -32.12 7.95 -9.96
N LEU A 252 -32.33 7.28 -8.81
CA LEU A 252 -33.55 6.50 -8.57
C LEU A 252 -34.79 7.39 -8.63
N ARG A 253 -34.72 8.61 -8.09
CA ARG A 253 -35.80 9.60 -8.14
C ARG A 253 -36.12 10.04 -9.57
N ILE A 254 -35.10 10.27 -10.41
CA ILE A 254 -35.27 10.62 -11.82
C ILE A 254 -35.92 9.46 -12.59
N LEU A 255 -35.41 8.25 -12.44
CA LEU A 255 -35.94 7.05 -13.10
C LEU A 255 -37.39 6.76 -12.69
N ALA A 256 -37.75 7.01 -11.43
CA ALA A 256 -39.12 6.88 -10.94
C ALA A 256 -40.05 7.92 -11.60
N LYS A 257 -39.61 9.19 -11.69
CA LYS A 257 -40.37 10.26 -12.36
C LYS A 257 -40.57 9.99 -13.86
N GLU A 258 -39.59 9.38 -14.52
CA GLU A 258 -39.68 9.00 -15.93
C GLU A 258 -40.48 7.70 -16.17
N GLY A 259 -40.97 7.04 -15.12
CA GLY A 259 -41.67 5.76 -15.24
C GLY A 259 -40.78 4.60 -15.72
N ARG A 260 -39.45 4.77 -15.69
CA ARG A 260 -38.46 3.79 -16.18
C ARG A 260 -37.95 2.86 -15.09
N LEU A 261 -38.11 3.24 -13.82
CA LEU A 261 -37.58 2.47 -12.70
C LEU A 261 -38.21 1.06 -12.61
N VAL A 262 -39.54 0.96 -12.57
CA VAL A 262 -40.24 -0.34 -12.45
C VAL A 262 -39.91 -1.29 -13.61
N PRO A 263 -40.00 -0.87 -14.89
CA PRO A 263 -39.61 -1.71 -16.02
C PRO A 263 -38.14 -2.18 -16.00
N MET A 264 -37.25 -1.39 -15.40
CA MET A 264 -35.84 -1.76 -15.26
C MET A 264 -35.63 -2.81 -14.16
N VAL A 265 -36.33 -2.68 -13.03
CA VAL A 265 -36.25 -3.66 -11.93
C VAL A 265 -36.82 -5.01 -12.38
N GLU A 266 -37.96 -5.01 -13.08
CA GLU A 266 -38.61 -6.24 -13.57
C GLU A 266 -37.79 -7.00 -14.63
N LYS A 267 -36.86 -6.33 -15.33
CA LYS A 267 -35.97 -6.99 -16.31
C LYS A 267 -34.82 -7.77 -15.68
N VAL A 268 -34.50 -7.46 -14.42
CA VAL A 268 -33.32 -7.99 -13.72
C VAL A 268 -33.73 -8.99 -12.62
N ALA A 269 -35.02 -9.01 -12.25
CA ALA A 269 -35.63 -10.01 -11.36
C ALA A 269 -35.99 -11.29 -12.13
#